data_AF-A0A2D6ZVE3-F1
#
_entry.id   AF-A0A2D6ZVE3-F1
#
_cell.length_a   1.000
_cell.length_b   1.000
_cell.length_c   1.000
_cell.angle_alpha   90.00
_cell.angle_beta   90.00
_cell.angle_gamma   90.00
#
_symmetry.space_group_name_H-M   'P 1'
#
loop_
_entity.id
_entity.type
_entity.pdbx_description
1 polymer ?
#
loop_
_entity_poly.entity_id
_entity_poly.type
_entity_poly.pdbx_seq_one_letter_code
_entity_poly.pdbx_strand_id
1 'polypeptide(L)'
;MTNYLELAQLPDGSIVLRRSDDKENPIVKIEFSKESKDFLKGQELSVAKEMIRAGIESVSGNVSDLDEFFDKQRERFSKKENIVH
;
A
#
# COMPACT_ATOMS: atom_id res chain seq x y z
N MET A 1 -14.05 -0.75 -15.73
CA MET A 1 -12.58 -0.56 -15.66
C MET A 1 -12.08 -1.45 -14.55
N THR A 2 -11.00 -2.20 -14.78
CA THR A 2 -10.34 -2.99 -13.74
C THR A 2 -9.71 -2.04 -12.72
N ASN A 3 -10.17 -2.11 -11.47
CA ASN A 3 -9.60 -1.36 -10.36
C ASN A 3 -8.41 -2.17 -9.80
N TYR A 4 -7.23 -1.56 -9.72
CA TYR A 4 -6.01 -2.18 -9.21
C TYR A 4 -5.33 -1.24 -8.22
N LEU A 5 -4.43 -1.80 -7.40
CA LEU A 5 -3.62 -0.99 -6.50
C LEU A 5 -2.37 -0.49 -7.20
N GLU A 6 -2.12 0.81 -7.07
CA GLU A 6 -0.91 1.45 -7.56
C GLU A 6 -0.10 2.04 -6.41
N LEU A 7 1.22 1.89 -6.51
CA LEU A 7 2.18 2.61 -5.70
C LEU A 7 2.65 3.83 -6.50
N ALA A 8 2.42 5.04 -5.98
CA ALA A 8 2.73 6.28 -6.69
C ALA A 8 3.53 7.23 -5.79
N GLN A 9 4.49 7.95 -6.38
CA GLN A 9 5.17 9.07 -5.72
C GLN A 9 4.43 10.37 -6.03
N LEU A 10 4.09 11.14 -5.00
CA LEU A 10 3.46 12.44 -5.11
C LEU A 10 4.50 13.56 -5.31
N PRO A 11 4.09 14.75 -5.76
CA PRO A 11 5.01 15.89 -5.96
C PRO A 11 5.72 16.37 -4.69
N ASP A 12 5.14 16.13 -3.51
CA ASP A 12 5.76 16.41 -2.22
C ASP A 12 6.83 15.36 -1.83
N GLY A 13 7.04 14.36 -2.68
CA GLY A 13 7.98 13.27 -2.48
C GLY A 13 7.51 12.19 -1.50
N SER A 14 6.24 12.25 -1.04
CA SER A 14 5.61 11.13 -0.33
C SER A 14 5.22 10.02 -1.31
N ILE A 15 5.19 8.79 -0.82
CA ILE A 15 4.77 7.63 -1.60
C ILE A 15 3.44 7.12 -1.07
N VAL A 16 2.49 6.86 -1.94
CA VAL A 16 1.15 6.39 -1.59
C VAL A 16 0.85 5.05 -2.25
N LEU A 17 0.18 4.17 -1.51
CA LEU A 17 -0.53 3.03 -2.06
C LEU A 17 -2.01 3.41 -2.15
N ARG A 18 -2.59 3.36 -3.35
CA ARG A 18 -3.98 3.76 -3.57
C ARG A 18 -4.63 2.97 -4.70
N ARG A 19 -5.94 3.11 -4.84
CA ARG A 19 -6.69 2.52 -5.95
C ARG A 19 -6.55 3.40 -7.19
N SER A 20 -6.54 2.78 -8.36
CA SER A 20 -6.46 3.51 -9.64
C SER A 20 -7.64 4.46 -9.86
N ASP A 21 -8.81 4.16 -9.27
CA ASP A 21 -10.04 4.95 -9.38
C ASP A 21 -10.30 5.91 -8.21
N ASP A 22 -9.50 5.84 -7.13
CA ASP A 22 -9.62 6.71 -5.96
C ASP A 22 -8.25 7.29 -5.59
N LYS A 23 -7.93 8.43 -6.21
CA LYS A 23 -6.63 9.08 -6.06
C LYS A 23 -6.51 9.92 -4.79
N GLU A 24 -7.64 10.30 -4.20
CA GLU A 24 -7.75 11.23 -3.08
C GLU A 24 -7.70 10.51 -1.73
N ASN A 25 -8.08 9.22 -1.69
CA ASN A 25 -8.08 8.42 -0.46
C ASN A 25 -7.02 7.29 -0.54
N PRO A 26 -5.74 7.58 -0.26
CA PRO A 26 -4.71 6.57 -0.24
C PRO A 26 -4.92 5.59 0.92
N ILE A 27 -4.65 4.31 0.67
CA ILE A 27 -4.72 3.24 1.68
C ILE A 27 -3.53 3.34 2.63
N VAL A 28 -2.36 3.71 2.10
CA VAL A 28 -1.12 3.90 2.87
C VAL A 28 -0.41 5.14 2.35
N LYS A 29 0.13 5.97 3.26
CA LYS A 29 1.07 7.06 2.95
C LYS A 29 2.40 6.78 3.65
N ILE A 30 3.49 6.86 2.89
CA ILE A 30 4.86 6.66 3.35
C ILE A 30 5.62 7.95 3.14
N GLU A 31 6.17 8.50 4.22
CA GLU A 31 7.01 9.69 4.20
C GLU A 31 8.41 9.33 4.69
N PHE A 32 9.40 9.43 3.80
CA PHE A 32 10.80 9.31 4.15
C PHE A 32 11.30 10.63 4.71
N SER A 33 12.02 10.56 5.84
CA SER A 33 12.75 11.71 6.37
C SER A 33 13.78 12.19 5.36
N LYS A 34 14.23 13.44 5.51
CA LYS A 34 15.29 13.99 4.65
C LYS A 34 16.56 13.15 4.68
N GLU A 35 16.98 12.71 5.87
CA GLU A 35 18.14 11.84 6.06
C GLU A 35 18.00 10.51 5.32
N SER A 36 16.83 9.88 5.39
CA SER A 36 16.57 8.65 4.65
C SER A 36 16.58 8.87 3.15
N LYS A 37 16.04 9.99 2.65
CA LYS A 37 16.08 10.33 1.21
C LYS A 37 17.52 10.52 0.72
N ASP A 38 18.35 11.22 1.49
CA ASP A 38 19.78 11.40 1.16
C ASP A 38 20.53 10.06 1.13
N PHE A 39 20.19 9.12 2.02
CA PHE A 39 20.73 7.78 2.04
C PHE A 39 20.24 6.92 0.86
N LEU A 40 18.95 6.99 0.55
CA LEU A 40 18.29 6.17 -0.48
C LEU A 40 18.53 6.68 -1.90
N LYS A 41 18.95 7.95 -2.07
CA LYS A 41 19.37 8.53 -3.36
C LYS A 41 18.37 8.31 -4.50
N GLY A 42 17.08 8.55 -4.23
CA GLY A 42 16.03 8.38 -5.25
C GLY A 42 15.45 6.97 -5.34
N GLN A 43 15.88 6.03 -4.48
CA GLN A 43 15.35 4.66 -4.45
C GLN A 43 14.15 4.48 -3.51
N GLU A 44 13.55 5.57 -3.02
CA GLU A 44 12.46 5.53 -2.03
C GLU A 44 11.26 4.72 -2.54
N LEU A 45 10.92 4.83 -3.83
CA LEU A 45 9.81 4.11 -4.43
C LEU A 45 10.05 2.59 -4.44
N SER A 46 11.28 2.17 -4.79
CA SER A 46 11.68 0.76 -4.78
C SER A 46 11.67 0.20 -3.36
N VAL A 47 12.17 0.96 -2.39
CA VAL A 47 12.14 0.57 -0.98
C VAL A 47 10.71 0.46 -0.46
N ALA A 48 9.85 1.44 -0.75
CA ALA A 48 8.45 1.41 -0.37
C ALA A 48 7.71 0.20 -0.95
N LYS A 49 7.97 -0.14 -2.23
CA LYS A 49 7.41 -1.34 -2.86
C LYS A 49 7.77 -2.60 -2.07
N GLU A 50 9.04 -2.72 -1.70
CA GLU A 50 9.53 -3.90 -0.99
C GLU A 50 9.14 -3.94 0.49
N MET A 51 8.93 -2.79 1.13
CA MET A 51 8.32 -2.72 2.47
C MET A 51 6.90 -3.28 2.46
N ILE A 52 6.08 -2.91 1.46
CA ILE A 52 4.70 -3.41 1.34
C ILE A 52 4.71 -4.90 1.03
N ARG A 53 5.54 -5.34 0.07
CA ARG A 53 5.67 -6.75 -0.29
C ARG A 53 6.07 -7.61 0.92
N ALA A 54 7.15 -7.24 1.61
CA ALA A 54 7.64 -7.96 2.78
C ALA A 54 6.61 -7.96 3.92
N GLY A 55 5.93 -6.83 4.14
CA GLY A 55 4.86 -6.73 5.12
C GLY A 55 3.73 -7.73 4.85
N ILE A 56 3.31 -7.88 3.59
CA ILE A 56 2.26 -8.83 3.22
C ILE A 56 2.75 -10.27 3.33
N GLU A 57 3.93 -10.58 2.82
CA GLU A 57 4.54 -11.92 2.94
C GLU A 57 4.62 -12.35 4.42
N SER A 58 4.97 -11.42 5.33
CA SER A 58 5.06 -11.69 6.77
C SER A 58 3.74 -12.09 7.44
N VAL A 59 2.59 -11.59 6.96
CA VAL A 59 1.27 -11.86 7.56
C VAL A 59 0.49 -12.96 6.85
N SER A 60 0.84 -13.25 5.60
CA SER A 60 0.08 -14.16 4.73
C SER A 60 0.83 -15.43 4.32
N GLY A 61 2.13 -15.53 4.64
CA GLY A 61 2.97 -16.68 4.35
C GLY A 61 3.46 -16.76 2.89
N ASN A 62 2.55 -16.62 1.90
CA ASN A 62 2.86 -16.53 0.47
C ASN A 62 1.73 -15.79 -0.26
N VAL A 63 1.96 -14.53 -0.66
CA VAL A 63 1.06 -13.80 -1.55
C VAL A 63 1.81 -13.52 -2.84
N SER A 64 1.39 -14.19 -3.90
CA SER A 64 1.90 -13.96 -5.25
C SER A 64 1.31 -12.69 -5.87
N ASP A 65 0.12 -12.28 -5.44
CA ASP A 65 -0.62 -11.14 -5.98
C ASP A 65 -1.08 -10.16 -4.89
N LEU A 66 -0.47 -8.96 -4.89
CA LEU A 66 -0.78 -7.87 -3.98
C LEU A 66 -2.27 -7.51 -4.01
N ASP A 67 -2.82 -7.38 -5.21
CA ASP A 67 -4.21 -6.99 -5.44
C ASP A 67 -5.19 -8.00 -4.84
N GLU A 68 -4.94 -9.30 -5.02
CA GLU A 68 -5.78 -10.38 -4.49
C GLU A 68 -5.78 -10.38 -2.95
N PHE A 69 -4.62 -10.13 -2.33
CA PHE A 69 -4.52 -10.02 -0.87
C PHE A 69 -5.39 -8.88 -0.33
N PHE A 70 -5.26 -7.69 -0.90
CA PHE A 70 -6.02 -6.53 -0.42
C PHE A 70 -7.53 -6.68 -0.65
N ASP A 71 -7.96 -7.28 -1.76
CA ASP A 71 -9.38 -7.56 -1.98
C ASP A 71 -9.94 -8.59 -0.98
N LYS A 72 -9.19 -9.66 -0.69
CA LYS A 72 -9.57 -10.62 0.37
C LYS A 72 -9.67 -9.97 1.75
N GLN A 73 -8.75 -9.06 2.09
CA GLN A 73 -8.83 -8.33 3.36
C GLN A 73 -10.02 -7.38 3.37
N ARG A 74 -10.31 -6.66 2.27
CA ARG A 74 -11.47 -5.77 2.18
C ARG A 74 -12.78 -6.53 2.42
N GLU A 75 -12.96 -7.70 1.80
CA GLU A 75 -14.15 -8.53 2.05
C GLU A 75 -14.25 -8.97 3.52
N ARG A 76 -13.12 -9.28 4.16
CA ARG A 76 -13.07 -9.61 5.59
C ARG A 76 -13.43 -8.43 6.49
N PHE A 77 -12.97 -7.22 6.17
CA PHE A 77 -13.29 -6.00 6.94
C PHE A 77 -14.76 -5.60 6.74
N SER A 78 -15.29 -5.66 5.52
CA SER A 78 -16.70 -5.36 5.22
C SER A 78 -17.67 -6.33 5.92
N LYS A 79 -17.28 -7.60 6.14
CA LYS A 79 -18.10 -8.57 6.89
C LYS A 79 -18.12 -8.37 8.42
N LYS A 80 -17.20 -7.60 9.00
CA LYS A 80 -17.08 -7.45 10.47
C LYS A 80 -17.89 -6.28 11.05
N GLU A 81 -18.51 -5.42 10.24
CA GLU A 81 -19.24 -4.23 10.73
C GLU A 81 -20.68 -4.48 11.23
N ASN A 82 -21.15 -5.73 11.35
CA ASN A 82 -22.52 -6.03 11.80
C ASN A 82 -22.58 -6.92 13.04
N ILE A 83 -22.08 -6.47 14.20
CA ILE A 83 -22.69 -6.86 15.49
C ILE A 83 -22.58 -5.69 16.46
N VAL A 84 -23.68 -4.95 16.61
CA VAL A 84 -23.97 -4.13 17.79
C VAL A 84 -24.79 -5.03 18.73
N HIS A 85 -24.37 -5.19 19.98
CA HIS A 85 -25.24 -5.67 21.07
C HIS A 85 -25.64 -4.48 21.93
#